data_AF-A0A2N0RBF9-F1
#
_entry.id   AF-A0A2N0RBF9-F1
#
_cell.length_a   1.000
_cell.length_b   1.000
_cell.length_c   1.000
_cell.angle_alpha   90.00
_cell.angle_beta   90.00
_cell.angle_gamma   90.00
#
_symmetry.space_group_name_H-M   'P 1'
#
loop_
_entity.id
_entity.type
_entity.pdbx_description
1 polymer ?
#
loop_
_entity_poly.entity_id
_entity_poly.type
_entity_poly.pdbx_seq_one_letter_code
_entity_poly.pdbx_strand_id
1 'polypeptide(L)'
;MSEVIEIEVDKNDVDVNDVDKNDVDKIFTFDDVDDKPHNGKPITRIETSPNENYLITYSEEDRSIVGWNAEDIDKVQLKFDKTVKIDNEYGIKSLCVSDDKKLAYINLHCK
;
A
#
# COMPACT_ATOMS: atom_id res chain seq x y z
N MET A 1 -10.33 27.13 15.16
CA MET A 1 -10.23 26.05 16.16
C MET A 1 -10.64 24.79 15.44
N SER A 2 -9.71 23.87 15.22
CA SER A 2 -9.96 22.57 14.60
C SER A 2 -10.05 21.54 15.71
N GLU A 3 -11.17 20.84 15.82
CA GLU A 3 -11.36 19.73 16.75
C GLU A 3 -10.68 18.48 16.18
N VAL A 4 -9.81 17.87 16.99
CA VAL A 4 -9.20 16.57 16.71
C VAL A 4 -10.05 15.54 17.45
N ILE A 5 -10.60 14.58 16.72
CA ILE A 5 -11.37 13.46 17.30
C ILE A 5 -10.44 12.26 17.30
N GLU A 6 -9.97 11.87 18.49
CA GLU A 6 -9.25 10.62 18.70
C GLU A 6 -10.26 9.49 18.91
N ILE A 7 -10.16 8.43 18.11
CA ILE A 7 -11.00 7.24 18.20
C ILE A 7 -10.17 6.14 18.87
N GLU A 8 -10.49 5.81 20.12
CA GLU A 8 -9.95 4.64 20.81
C GLU A 8 -10.71 3.38 20.38
N VAL A 9 -9.98 2.35 19.94
CA VAL A 9 -10.56 1.04 19.58
C VAL A 9 -10.30 0.07 20.73
N ASP A 10 -11.39 -0.34 21.38
CA ASP A 10 -11.41 -1.29 22.48
C ASP A 10 -11.02 -2.70 21.99
N LYS A 11 -10.15 -3.38 22.75
CA LYS A 11 -9.70 -4.74 22.43
C LYS A 11 -10.74 -5.75 22.92
N ASN A 12 -11.60 -6.23 22.03
CA ASN A 12 -12.43 -7.39 22.32
C ASN A 12 -11.65 -8.67 22.02
N ASP A 13 -11.32 -9.42 23.07
CA ASP A 13 -10.94 -10.83 22.99
C ASP A 13 -12.12 -11.64 22.46
N VAL A 14 -11.96 -12.26 21.30
CA VAL A 14 -12.95 -13.20 20.73
C VAL A 14 -12.32 -14.59 20.62
N ASP A 15 -12.93 -15.50 21.38
CA ASP A 15 -12.67 -16.93 21.47
C ASP A 15 -12.84 -17.60 20.10
N VAL A 16 -11.81 -18.33 19.66
CA VAL A 16 -11.75 -18.98 18.35
C VAL A 16 -12.32 -20.38 18.46
N ASN A 17 -13.59 -20.58 18.08
CA ASN A 17 -14.14 -21.90 17.77
C ASN A 17 -15.41 -21.77 16.90
N ASP A 18 -15.24 -21.66 15.57
CA ASP A 18 -15.85 -22.51 14.53
C ASP A 18 -15.46 -21.93 13.16
N VAL A 19 -14.36 -22.43 12.57
CA VAL A 19 -13.88 -21.92 11.27
C VAL A 19 -14.59 -22.69 10.16
N ASP A 20 -15.67 -22.10 9.68
CA ASP A 20 -16.21 -22.34 8.35
C ASP A 20 -15.09 -22.17 7.31
N LYS A 21 -14.93 -23.17 6.45
CA LYS A 21 -13.90 -23.17 5.41
C LYS A 21 -14.34 -22.27 4.28
N ASN A 22 -14.08 -20.96 4.33
CA ASN A 22 -13.98 -20.09 3.15
C ASN A 22 -13.32 -18.76 3.52
N ASP A 23 -12.40 -18.31 2.65
CA ASP A 23 -11.52 -17.14 2.78
C ASP A 23 -10.52 -17.20 3.93
N VAL A 24 -9.52 -18.05 3.74
CA VAL A 24 -8.25 -17.96 4.45
C VAL A 24 -7.70 -16.54 4.24
N ASP A 25 -7.70 -15.76 5.31
CA ASP A 25 -6.87 -14.57 5.47
C ASP A 25 -5.47 -14.91 4.95
N LYS A 26 -5.14 -14.40 3.76
CA LYS A 26 -3.84 -14.61 3.14
C LYS A 26 -2.84 -13.78 3.93
N ILE A 27 -2.29 -14.38 4.98
CA ILE A 27 -1.17 -13.84 5.73
C ILE A 27 0.02 -13.81 4.76
N PHE A 28 0.33 -12.65 4.21
CA PHE A 28 1.47 -12.48 3.33
C PHE A 28 2.76 -12.53 4.16
N THR A 29 3.56 -13.58 3.95
CA THR A 29 4.92 -13.65 4.45
C THR A 29 5.81 -12.79 3.55
N PHE A 30 6.58 -11.89 4.18
CA PHE A 30 7.73 -11.26 3.52
C PHE A 30 8.84 -12.30 3.44
N ASP A 31 8.73 -13.23 2.48
CA ASP A 31 9.89 -13.98 2.05
C ASP A 31 10.75 -13.03 1.22
N ASP A 32 12.07 -13.02 1.45
CA ASP A 32 13.05 -12.18 0.77
C ASP A 32 12.92 -12.33 -0.76
N VAL A 33 12.11 -11.48 -1.39
CA VAL A 33 12.03 -11.44 -2.85
C VAL A 33 13.05 -10.43 -3.33
N ASP A 34 14.09 -10.95 -3.97
CA ASP A 34 15.01 -10.27 -4.91
C ASP A 34 14.26 -9.65 -6.13
N ASP A 35 13.01 -9.23 -5.95
CA ASP A 35 12.20 -8.68 -7.01
C ASP A 35 12.49 -7.19 -7.13
N LYS A 36 13.13 -6.84 -8.25
CA LYS A 36 13.25 -5.46 -8.71
C LYS A 36 11.89 -4.77 -8.57
N PRO A 37 11.85 -3.46 -8.25
CA PRO A 37 10.61 -2.69 -8.23
C PRO A 37 9.73 -3.02 -9.43
N HIS A 38 8.48 -3.40 -9.16
CA HIS A 38 7.49 -3.81 -10.15
C HIS A 38 7.88 -4.99 -11.07
N ASN A 39 8.83 -5.84 -10.70
CA ASN A 39 9.35 -6.92 -11.54
C ASN A 39 9.85 -6.44 -12.91
N GLY A 40 10.32 -5.19 -12.96
CA GLY A 40 10.72 -4.54 -14.21
C GLY A 40 9.57 -4.20 -15.15
N LYS A 41 8.31 -4.35 -14.73
CA LYS A 41 7.13 -3.91 -15.48
C LYS A 41 6.98 -2.40 -15.46
N PRO A 42 6.27 -1.82 -16.44
CA PRO A 42 6.09 -0.38 -16.53
C PRO A 42 5.38 0.19 -15.30
N ILE A 43 5.87 1.36 -14.84
CA ILE A 43 5.16 2.19 -13.87
C ILE A 43 4.10 2.98 -14.64
N THR A 44 2.84 2.82 -14.27
CA THR A 44 1.70 3.47 -14.91
C THR A 44 1.20 4.67 -14.12
N ARG A 45 1.53 4.77 -12.83
CA ARG A 45 1.12 5.89 -11.96
C ARG A 45 2.17 6.17 -10.89
N ILE A 46 2.29 7.45 -10.53
CA ILE A 46 3.13 7.94 -9.43
C ILE A 46 2.26 8.89 -8.60
N GLU A 47 2.28 8.72 -7.28
CA GLU A 47 1.58 9.61 -6.34
C GLU A 47 2.55 9.99 -5.22
N THR A 48 2.51 11.24 -4.78
CA THR A 48 3.37 11.76 -3.71
C THR A 48 2.56 12.03 -2.44
N SER A 49 3.24 11.99 -1.30
CA SER A 49 2.67 12.48 -0.05
C SER A 49 2.54 14.01 -0.10
N PRO A 50 1.64 14.61 0.72
CA PRO A 50 1.45 16.06 0.76
C PRO A 50 2.72 16.88 1.00
N ASN A 51 3.64 16.40 1.83
CA ASN A 51 4.92 17.06 2.11
C ASN A 51 6.05 16.55 1.22
N GLU A 52 5.75 15.73 0.21
CA GLU A 52 6.70 15.18 -0.77
C GLU A 52 7.88 14.41 -0.16
N ASN A 53 7.77 14.03 1.11
CA ASN A 53 8.77 13.26 1.85
C ASN A 53 8.68 11.75 1.55
N TYR A 54 7.60 11.34 0.89
CA TYR A 54 7.35 9.96 0.49
C TYR A 54 6.61 9.93 -0.85
N LEU A 55 6.88 8.94 -1.67
CA LEU A 55 6.11 8.70 -2.89
C LEU A 55 5.88 7.22 -3.11
N ILE A 56 4.88 6.93 -3.91
CA ILE A 56 4.56 5.59 -4.36
C ILE A 56 4.54 5.54 -5.88
N THR A 57 4.95 4.39 -6.41
CA THR A 57 4.81 4.04 -7.82
C THR A 57 3.88 2.85 -7.93
N TYR A 58 3.05 2.80 -8.96
CA TYR A 58 2.14 1.69 -9.25
C TYR A 58 2.39 1.14 -10.65
N SER A 59 2.44 -0.18 -10.75
CA SER A 59 2.45 -0.91 -12.03
C SER A 59 1.14 -1.67 -12.15
N GLU A 60 0.36 -1.32 -13.17
CA GLU A 60 -0.91 -1.99 -13.47
C GLU A 60 -0.69 -3.43 -13.96
N GLU A 61 0.35 -3.66 -14.76
CA GLU A 61 0.69 -4.98 -15.28
C GLU A 61 1.18 -5.93 -14.18
N ASP A 62 2.04 -5.44 -13.28
CA ASP A 62 2.56 -6.24 -12.16
C ASP A 62 1.64 -6.24 -10.93
N ARG A 63 0.58 -5.42 -10.97
CA ARG A 63 -0.36 -5.15 -9.86
C ARG A 63 0.35 -4.88 -8.54
N SER A 64 1.41 -4.08 -8.60
CA SER A 64 2.25 -3.78 -7.45
C SER A 64 2.38 -2.29 -7.22
N ILE A 65 2.45 -1.94 -5.94
CA ILE A 65 2.79 -0.60 -5.46
C ILE A 65 4.15 -0.68 -4.76
N VAL A 66 5.04 0.24 -5.10
CA VAL A 66 6.35 0.37 -4.44
C VAL A 66 6.42 1.74 -3.77
N GLY A 67 6.86 1.75 -2.51
CA GLY A 67 7.05 2.94 -1.71
C GLY A 67 8.51 3.38 -1.65
N TRP A 68 8.72 4.70 -1.65
CA TRP A 68 10.01 5.33 -1.75
C TRP A 68 10.13 6.49 -0.76
N ASN A 69 11.21 6.50 0.03
CA ASN A 69 11.54 7.62 0.91
C ASN A 69 12.25 8.73 0.11
N ALA A 70 11.76 9.96 0.26
CA ALA A 70 12.24 11.16 -0.43
C ALA A 70 12.79 12.26 0.50
N GLU A 71 12.83 12.02 1.82
CA GLU A 71 13.32 12.98 2.84
C GLU A 71 14.79 13.42 2.65
N ASP A 72 15.59 12.62 1.96
CA ASP A 72 17.05 12.80 1.86
C ASP A 72 17.41 13.34 0.46
N ILE A 73 17.02 14.59 0.18
CA ILE A 73 17.20 15.27 -1.14
C ILE A 73 18.68 15.38 -1.53
N ASP A 74 19.59 15.37 -0.55
CA ASP A 74 21.04 15.37 -0.79
C ASP A 74 21.52 14.08 -1.48
N LYS A 75 20.68 13.04 -1.51
CA LYS A 75 20.91 11.82 -2.28
C LYS A 75 20.14 11.88 -3.58
N VAL A 76 20.87 11.74 -4.68
CA VAL A 76 20.35 11.69 -6.07
C VAL A 76 19.38 10.51 -6.30
N GLN A 77 19.30 9.56 -5.36
CA GLN A 77 18.52 8.34 -5.48
C GLN A 77 17.54 8.17 -4.31
N LEU A 78 16.27 7.95 -4.67
CA LEU A 78 15.21 7.57 -3.73
C LEU A 78 15.54 6.23 -3.04
N LYS A 79 15.24 6.13 -1.75
CA LYS A 79 15.44 4.89 -1.01
C LYS A 79 14.18 4.03 -1.07
N PHE A 80 14.33 2.80 -1.52
CA PHE A 80 13.28 1.79 -1.44
C PHE A 80 12.80 1.64 0.01
N ASP A 81 11.49 1.63 0.22
CA ASP A 81 10.87 1.41 1.53
C ASP A 81 10.21 0.03 1.59
N LYS A 82 9.25 -0.23 0.68
CA LYS A 82 8.45 -1.45 0.69
C LYS A 82 7.74 -1.68 -0.64
N THR A 83 7.32 -2.93 -0.88
CA THR A 83 6.43 -3.31 -1.98
C THR A 83 5.14 -3.90 -1.43
N VAL A 84 4.02 -3.62 -2.09
CA VAL A 84 2.70 -4.19 -1.80
C VAL A 84 2.13 -4.74 -3.10
N LYS A 85 1.68 -5.99 -3.10
CA LYS A 85 0.88 -6.59 -4.19
C LYS A 85 -0.59 -6.38 -3.91
N ILE A 86 -1.35 -6.04 -4.96
CA ILE A 86 -2.80 -5.84 -4.85
C ILE A 86 -3.48 -6.86 -5.74
N ASP A 87 -4.34 -7.68 -5.13
CA ASP A 87 -5.17 -8.63 -5.85
C ASP A 87 -6.47 -7.94 -6.28
N ASN A 88 -6.37 -7.11 -7.32
CA ASN A 88 -7.52 -6.46 -7.93
C ASN A 88 -7.47 -6.68 -9.44
N GLU A 89 -8.46 -7.43 -9.96
CA GLU A 89 -8.58 -7.76 -11.38
C GLU A 89 -8.93 -6.55 -12.25
N TYR A 90 -9.62 -5.56 -11.70
CA TYR A 90 -10.19 -4.43 -12.43
C TYR A 90 -9.33 -3.16 -12.38
N GLY A 91 -8.19 -3.21 -11.69
CA GLY A 91 -7.26 -2.09 -11.58
C GLY A 91 -7.71 -0.99 -10.61
N ILE A 92 -6.79 -0.07 -10.33
CA ILE A 92 -6.96 1.00 -9.35
C ILE A 92 -7.42 2.27 -10.06
N LYS A 93 -8.59 2.78 -9.67
CA LYS A 93 -9.14 4.02 -10.21
C LYS A 93 -8.46 5.25 -9.60
N SER A 94 -8.30 5.23 -8.28
CA SER A 94 -7.73 6.34 -7.50
C SER A 94 -6.77 5.78 -6.46
N LEU A 95 -5.67 6.50 -6.25
CA LEU A 95 -4.59 6.10 -5.36
C LEU A 95 -4.02 7.35 -4.70
N CYS A 96 -3.73 7.31 -3.40
CA CYS A 96 -2.99 8.37 -2.72
C CYS A 96 -2.23 7.83 -1.51
N VAL A 97 -1.24 8.59 -1.06
CA VAL A 97 -0.41 8.27 0.11
C VAL A 97 -0.30 9.48 1.02
N SER A 98 -0.31 9.27 2.34
CA SER A 98 -0.08 10.32 3.34
C SER A 98 1.40 10.43 3.73
N ASP A 99 1.77 11.48 4.44
CA ASP A 99 3.14 11.63 4.99
C ASP A 99 3.47 10.54 6.01
N ASP A 100 2.47 10.05 6.75
CA ASP A 100 2.57 8.86 7.62
C ASP A 100 2.72 7.53 6.85
N LYS A 101 2.92 7.58 5.52
CA LYS A 101 3.02 6.42 4.62
C LYS A 101 1.76 5.53 4.59
N LYS A 102 0.59 6.10 4.91
CA LYS A 102 -0.70 5.39 4.82
C LYS A 102 -1.20 5.45 3.39
N LEU A 103 -1.58 4.29 2.84
CA LEU A 103 -2.07 4.14 1.48
C LEU A 103 -3.59 4.08 1.47
N ALA A 104 -4.23 4.85 0.59
CA ALA A 104 -5.64 4.71 0.30
C ALA A 104 -5.86 4.53 -1.20
N TYR A 105 -6.77 3.63 -1.57
CA TYR A 105 -7.07 3.36 -2.97
C TYR A 105 -8.55 3.01 -3.18
N ILE A 106 -9.04 3.29 -4.38
CA ILE A 106 -10.39 2.96 -4.83
C ILE A 106 -10.27 2.06 -6.06
N ASN A 107 -10.92 0.90 -5.99
CA ASN A 107 -10.98 -0.06 -7.08
C ASN A 107 -12.13 0.25 -8.04
N LEU A 108 -11.97 -0.13 -9.31
CA LEU A 108 -13.11 -0.21 -10.21
C LEU A 108 -13.98 -1.41 -9.80
N HIS A 109 -15.19 -1.15 -9.30
CA HIS A 109 -16.22 -2.18 -9.22
C HIS A 109 -17.11 -2.08 -10.46
N CYS A 110 -17.02 -3.08 -11.34
CA CYS A 110 -18.08 -3.35 -12.32
C CYS A 110 -19.10 -4.31 -11.68
N LYS A 111 -20.38 -3.92 -11.71
CA LYS A 111 -21.53 -4.76 -11.34
C LYS A 111 -22.11 -5.41 -12.58
#